data_AF-A0AAV6Q8Z0-F1
#
_entry.id   AF-A0AAV6Q8Z0-F1
#
_cell.length_a   1.000
_cell.length_b   1.000
_cell.length_c   1.000
_cell.angle_alpha   90.00
_cell.angle_beta   90.00
_cell.angle_gamma   90.00
#
_symmetry.space_group_name_H-M   'P 1'
#
loop_
_entity.id
_entity.type
_entity.pdbx_description
1 polymer ?
#
loop_
_entity_poly.entity_id
_entity_poly.type
_entity_poly.pdbx_seq_one_letter_code
_entity_poly.pdbx_strand_id
1 'polypeptide(L)'
;MSWCATINEGIMFVHSKPMLRKSSLTVWRLWRSWKLSLNWSAVRASSGPGASDRSEEMSPVSTEKPPHIPVMLKEVLHYLDLQPGQVVLDMTFGGGGHSKAILNTAPEVTVLALDRDPTAYSLARQLAKEHPGRVKPLLGRFSELEVPLSNVNIQPGSIDAVLVDAGCSSMQMDQAERGFSLSRDGPLDMRMDGARYLDMPCAADVVNTLDQQALASILTAYGEERCARKIASAIVKARRVNPITRTQQLASVVAENYVDCGLSRHQCFLPRLRCVPVLHTFL
;
A
#
# COMPACT_ATOMS: atom_id res chain seq x y z
N MET A 1 24.85 -5.11 -2.33
CA MET A 1 25.81 -4.55 -1.34
C MET A 1 25.30 -4.94 0.03
N SER A 2 26.08 -5.74 0.76
CA SER A 2 25.72 -6.28 2.08
C SER A 2 25.67 -5.14 3.10
N TRP A 3 24.60 -5.07 3.91
CA TRP A 3 24.52 -4.17 5.05
C TRP A 3 24.33 -5.01 6.31
N CYS A 4 25.40 -5.13 7.08
CA CYS A 4 25.39 -5.62 8.45
C CYS A 4 25.51 -4.39 9.34
N ALA A 5 24.53 -4.14 10.22
CA ALA A 5 24.57 -3.06 11.18
C ALA A 5 24.72 -3.65 12.58
N THR A 6 25.94 -3.59 13.12
CA THR A 6 26.19 -3.79 14.56
C THR A 6 25.85 -2.48 15.26
N ILE A 7 24.96 -2.54 16.25
CA ILE A 7 24.59 -1.39 17.07
C ILE A 7 25.58 -1.32 18.24
N ASN A 8 26.39 -0.27 18.28
CA ASN A 8 27.00 0.16 19.53
C ASN A 8 26.93 1.70 19.61
N GLU A 9 26.42 2.16 20.74
CA GLU A 9 26.29 3.52 21.30
C GLU A 9 26.38 4.75 20.37
N GLY A 10 25.33 5.60 20.47
CA GLY A 10 25.46 7.04 20.25
C GLY A 10 24.84 7.59 18.96
N ILE A 11 23.67 8.23 19.12
CA ILE A 11 23.11 9.33 18.30
C ILE A 11 23.46 9.28 16.80
N MET A 12 22.56 8.69 15.99
CA MET A 12 22.58 8.88 14.53
C MET A 12 21.96 10.22 14.15
N PHE A 13 22.79 11.16 13.72
CA PHE A 13 22.35 12.27 12.87
C PHE A 13 22.16 11.77 11.43
N VAL A 14 20.91 11.62 11.00
CA VAL A 14 20.59 11.31 9.59
C VAL A 14 20.77 12.58 8.75
N HIS A 15 21.95 12.75 8.15
CA HIS A 15 22.14 13.74 7.08
C HIS A 15 21.51 13.24 5.77
N SER A 16 20.31 13.72 5.48
CA SER A 16 19.65 13.51 4.19
C SER A 16 20.26 14.43 3.12
N LYS A 17 20.63 13.88 1.96
CA LYS A 17 21.05 14.66 0.79
C LYS A 17 19.92 15.63 0.37
N PRO A 18 20.19 16.91 0.06
CA PRO A 18 19.15 17.95 -0.08
C PRO A 18 18.28 17.84 -1.35
N MET A 19 18.61 16.94 -2.28
CA MET A 19 18.09 17.01 -3.66
C MET A 19 16.75 16.28 -3.86
N LEU A 20 16.42 15.28 -3.02
CA LEU A 20 15.15 14.53 -3.09
C LEU A 20 14.00 15.18 -2.31
N ARG A 21 14.30 16.09 -1.37
CA ARG A 21 13.29 16.77 -0.54
C ARG A 21 12.55 17.89 -1.30
N LYS A 22 13.19 18.50 -2.30
CA LYS A 22 12.67 19.70 -2.99
C LYS A 22 11.58 19.40 -4.03
N SER A 23 11.62 18.26 -4.71
CA SER A 23 10.59 17.87 -5.70
C SER A 23 9.27 17.52 -5.03
N SER A 24 9.30 16.75 -3.94
CA SER A 24 8.11 16.41 -3.14
C SER A 24 7.45 17.67 -2.56
N LEU A 25 8.18 18.53 -1.85
CA LEU A 25 7.58 19.71 -1.21
C LEU A 25 6.99 20.73 -2.19
N THR A 26 7.55 20.87 -3.39
CA THR A 26 7.06 21.85 -4.39
C THR A 26 5.77 21.38 -5.04
N VAL A 27 5.69 20.10 -5.42
CA VAL A 27 4.46 19.47 -5.94
C VAL A 27 3.34 19.51 -4.89
N TRP A 28 3.68 19.24 -3.63
CA TRP A 28 2.74 19.27 -2.51
C TRP A 28 2.29 20.68 -2.12
N ARG A 29 3.16 21.70 -2.24
CA ARG A 29 2.79 23.12 -2.00
C ARG A 29 1.89 23.68 -3.10
N LEU A 30 2.17 23.35 -4.36
CA LEU A 30 1.34 23.75 -5.49
C LEU A 30 -0.08 23.17 -5.37
N TRP A 31 -0.20 21.92 -4.93
CA TRP A 31 -1.50 21.29 -4.69
C TRP A 31 -2.29 21.93 -3.53
N ARG A 32 -1.64 22.20 -2.39
CA ARG A 32 -2.29 22.91 -1.25
C ARG A 32 -2.81 24.30 -1.64
N SER A 33 -2.09 24.99 -2.52
CA SER A 33 -2.50 26.33 -2.99
C SER A 33 -3.67 26.28 -3.98
N TRP A 34 -3.86 25.16 -4.70
CA TRP A 34 -4.90 25.01 -5.72
C TRP A 34 -6.25 24.59 -5.13
N LYS A 35 -6.26 23.79 -4.04
CA LYS A 35 -7.49 23.31 -3.39
C LYS A 35 -8.36 24.41 -2.75
N LEU A 36 -7.78 25.58 -2.45
CA LEU A 36 -8.52 26.75 -1.97
C LEU A 36 -9.34 27.45 -3.06
N SER A 37 -9.15 27.09 -4.34
CA SER A 37 -9.78 27.75 -5.49
C SER A 37 -11.03 27.05 -6.04
N LEU A 38 -11.41 25.88 -5.53
CA LEU A 38 -12.54 25.10 -6.07
C LEU A 38 -13.44 24.64 -4.93
N ASN A 39 -14.40 25.50 -4.55
CA ASN A 39 -15.49 25.13 -3.66
C ASN A 39 -16.81 25.78 -4.11
N TRP A 40 -17.51 25.12 -5.04
CA TRP A 40 -18.93 25.32 -5.45
C TRP A 40 -19.22 24.25 -6.53
N SER A 41 -20.24 23.39 -6.57
CA SER A 41 -21.56 23.30 -5.93
C SER A 41 -21.96 21.84 -5.69
N ALA A 42 -22.80 21.65 -4.68
CA ALA A 42 -23.59 20.46 -4.44
C ALA A 42 -24.68 20.22 -5.51
N VAL A 43 -25.00 18.94 -5.77
CA VAL A 43 -26.30 18.51 -6.30
C VAL A 43 -26.76 17.27 -5.54
N ARG A 44 -27.99 17.36 -4.99
CA ARG A 44 -28.81 16.27 -4.43
C ARG A 44 -29.75 15.73 -5.51
N ALA A 45 -30.06 14.44 -5.47
CA ALA A 45 -31.35 13.82 -5.86
C ALA A 45 -31.33 12.36 -5.35
N SER A 46 -32.05 12.00 -4.28
CA SER A 46 -33.48 11.65 -4.15
C SER A 46 -33.84 10.25 -4.67
N SER A 47 -34.29 9.44 -3.72
CA SER A 47 -34.76 8.05 -3.76
C SER A 47 -36.22 7.89 -4.20
N GLY A 48 -36.55 6.73 -4.78
CA GLY A 48 -37.92 6.23 -4.98
C GLY A 48 -37.93 4.72 -5.34
N PRO A 49 -39.01 3.96 -5.06
CA PRO A 49 -38.89 2.57 -4.56
C PRO A 49 -39.46 1.46 -5.46
N GLY A 50 -39.00 0.22 -5.17
CA GLY A 50 -39.83 -0.99 -5.05
C GLY A 50 -40.14 -1.84 -6.30
N ALA A 51 -39.68 -3.10 -6.30
CA ALA A 51 -40.55 -4.29 -6.42
C ALA A 51 -39.72 -5.58 -6.29
N SER A 52 -40.29 -6.52 -5.56
CA SER A 52 -39.84 -7.87 -5.24
C SER A 52 -39.84 -8.81 -6.44
N ASP A 53 -38.86 -9.72 -6.51
CA ASP A 53 -39.13 -11.08 -6.97
C ASP A 53 -38.24 -12.10 -6.24
N ARG A 54 -38.86 -13.23 -5.88
CA ARG A 54 -38.28 -14.38 -5.17
C ARG A 54 -37.91 -15.45 -6.19
N SER A 55 -36.68 -15.94 -6.19
CA SER A 55 -36.42 -17.38 -6.42
C SER A 55 -34.95 -17.75 -6.14
N GLU A 56 -34.83 -18.85 -5.40
CA GLU A 56 -33.72 -19.82 -5.44
C GLU A 56 -32.40 -19.46 -4.74
N GLU A 57 -32.40 -19.68 -3.42
CA GLU A 57 -31.20 -19.97 -2.63
C GLU A 57 -30.52 -21.27 -3.12
N MET A 58 -29.53 -21.10 -3.98
CA MET A 58 -28.46 -22.08 -4.17
C MET A 58 -27.31 -21.65 -3.25
N SER A 59 -27.07 -22.43 -2.20
CA SER A 59 -25.98 -22.24 -1.25
C SER A 59 -24.63 -22.17 -2.00
N PRO A 60 -23.84 -21.09 -1.83
CA PRO A 60 -22.51 -21.07 -2.40
C PRO A 60 -21.64 -22.02 -1.57
N VAL A 61 -21.23 -23.13 -2.19
CA VAL A 61 -20.05 -23.88 -1.75
C VAL A 61 -18.92 -22.86 -1.65
N SER A 62 -18.56 -22.51 -0.43
CA SER A 62 -17.41 -21.68 -0.12
C SER A 62 -16.18 -22.39 -0.66
N THR A 63 -15.73 -21.94 -1.83
CA THR A 63 -14.40 -22.23 -2.33
C THR A 63 -13.44 -21.50 -1.41
N GLU A 64 -13.15 -22.10 -0.25
CA GLU A 64 -12.15 -21.57 0.65
C GLU A 64 -10.82 -21.57 -0.09
N LYS A 65 -10.45 -20.38 -0.57
CA LYS A 65 -9.12 -20.10 -1.10
C LYS A 65 -8.14 -20.51 0.01
N PRO A 66 -7.16 -21.39 -0.26
CA PRO A 66 -6.27 -21.88 0.78
C PRO A 66 -5.63 -20.68 1.50
N PRO A 67 -5.48 -20.74 2.84
CA PRO A 67 -4.96 -19.62 3.61
C PRO A 67 -3.63 -19.18 3.02
N HIS A 68 -3.51 -17.87 2.76
CA HIS A 68 -2.31 -17.29 2.17
C HIS A 68 -1.11 -17.58 3.08
N ILE A 69 -0.16 -18.35 2.56
CA ILE A 69 1.09 -18.64 3.26
C ILE A 69 2.00 -17.40 3.11
N PRO A 70 2.51 -16.83 4.21
CA PRO A 70 3.44 -15.70 4.15
C PRO A 70 4.71 -16.03 3.36
N VAL A 71 5.25 -15.01 2.69
CA VAL A 71 6.48 -15.14 1.91
C VAL A 71 7.65 -15.42 2.86
N MET A 72 8.50 -16.38 2.50
CA MET A 72 9.69 -16.74 3.29
C MET A 72 9.42 -17.01 4.77
N LEU A 73 8.24 -17.58 5.11
CA LEU A 73 7.82 -17.78 6.50
C LEU A 73 8.87 -18.54 7.34
N LYS A 74 9.45 -19.61 6.78
CA LYS A 74 10.42 -20.45 7.51
C LYS A 74 11.71 -19.69 7.79
N GLU A 75 12.19 -18.95 6.80
CA GLU A 75 13.41 -18.16 6.87
C GLU A 75 13.22 -17.01 7.87
N VAL A 76 12.08 -16.32 7.83
CA VAL A 76 11.75 -15.25 8.79
C VAL A 76 11.76 -15.78 10.22
N LEU A 77 11.08 -16.89 10.50
CA LEU A 77 11.07 -17.47 11.85
C LEU A 77 12.47 -17.94 12.28
N HIS A 78 13.26 -18.50 11.36
CA HIS A 78 14.63 -18.92 11.64
C HIS A 78 15.53 -17.75 12.04
N TYR A 79 15.47 -16.63 11.32
CA TYR A 79 16.33 -15.47 11.60
C TYR A 79 15.83 -14.59 12.74
N LEU A 80 14.53 -14.60 13.05
CA LEU A 80 14.01 -13.91 14.23
C LEU A 80 14.46 -14.61 15.53
N ASP A 81 14.68 -15.92 15.50
CA ASP A 81 15.17 -16.74 16.63
C ASP A 81 14.52 -16.39 17.98
N LEU A 82 13.18 -16.28 17.96
CA LEU A 82 12.42 -15.68 19.05
C LEU A 82 12.47 -16.52 20.31
N GLN A 83 12.80 -15.86 21.41
CA GLN A 83 12.77 -16.41 22.75
C GLN A 83 11.43 -16.13 23.44
N PRO A 84 11.05 -16.95 24.44
CA PRO A 84 9.86 -16.70 25.23
C PRO A 84 9.82 -15.29 25.83
N GLY A 85 8.64 -14.66 25.83
CA GLY A 85 8.42 -13.35 26.44
C GLY A 85 8.94 -12.13 25.65
N GLN A 86 9.61 -12.33 24.51
CA GLN A 86 10.10 -11.23 23.69
C GLN A 86 8.97 -10.39 23.07
N VAL A 87 9.30 -9.14 22.74
CA VAL A 87 8.42 -8.19 22.08
C VAL A 87 8.86 -8.02 20.63
N VAL A 88 7.96 -8.36 19.70
CA VAL A 88 8.19 -8.26 18.26
C VAL A 88 7.31 -7.16 17.67
N LEU A 89 7.91 -6.26 16.90
CA LEU A 89 7.19 -5.26 16.13
C LEU A 89 7.06 -5.73 14.67
N ASP A 90 5.85 -6.13 14.28
CA ASP A 90 5.48 -6.36 12.90
C ASP A 90 5.01 -5.03 12.31
N MET A 91 5.86 -4.38 11.51
CA MET A 91 5.61 -3.04 10.95
C MET A 91 4.66 -3.05 9.74
N THR A 92 4.31 -4.24 9.25
CA THR A 92 3.54 -4.46 8.01
C THR A 92 2.59 -5.64 8.22
N PHE A 93 1.78 -5.55 9.28
CA PHE A 93 0.95 -6.66 9.75
C PHE A 93 0.13 -7.32 8.63
N GLY A 94 -0.47 -6.52 7.75
CA GLY A 94 -1.23 -7.01 6.61
C GLY A 94 -2.35 -7.96 7.03
N GLY A 95 -2.30 -9.19 6.50
CA GLY A 95 -3.25 -10.26 6.85
C GLY A 95 -2.90 -11.02 8.15
N GLY A 96 -1.80 -10.67 8.81
CA GLY A 96 -1.36 -11.25 10.08
C GLY A 96 -0.71 -12.63 9.97
N GLY A 97 -0.32 -13.08 8.79
CA GLY A 97 0.22 -14.43 8.61
C GLY A 97 1.57 -14.65 9.31
N HIS A 98 2.50 -13.70 9.21
CA HIS A 98 3.76 -13.76 9.98
C HIS A 98 3.51 -13.63 11.48
N SER A 99 2.71 -12.64 11.89
CA SER A 99 2.31 -12.44 13.29
C SER A 99 1.69 -13.69 13.93
N LYS A 100 0.78 -14.40 13.23
CA LYS A 100 0.20 -15.67 13.70
C LYS A 100 1.26 -16.76 13.85
N ALA A 101 2.18 -16.87 12.90
CA ALA A 101 3.26 -17.85 12.97
C ALA A 101 4.20 -17.55 14.16
N ILE A 102 4.55 -16.29 14.38
CA ILE A 102 5.34 -15.82 15.53
C ILE A 102 4.67 -16.21 16.85
N LEU A 103 3.37 -15.93 17.01
CA LEU A 103 2.60 -16.26 18.22
C LEU A 103 2.57 -17.78 18.51
N ASN A 104 2.61 -18.60 17.46
CA ASN A 104 2.61 -20.05 17.55
C ASN A 104 4.00 -20.65 17.82
N THR A 105 5.08 -19.96 17.43
CA THR A 105 6.46 -20.46 17.58
C THR A 105 7.02 -20.24 18.98
N ALA A 106 6.81 -19.06 19.57
CA ALA A 106 7.38 -18.72 20.87
C ALA A 106 6.28 -18.47 21.92
N PRO A 107 6.31 -19.13 23.10
CA PRO A 107 5.36 -18.86 24.17
C PRO A 107 5.57 -17.45 24.73
N GLU A 108 4.50 -16.83 25.24
CA GLU A 108 4.54 -15.51 25.89
C GLU A 108 5.05 -14.33 25.02
N VAL A 109 5.40 -14.58 23.75
CA VAL A 109 5.79 -13.50 22.83
C VAL A 109 4.65 -12.49 22.69
N THR A 110 5.01 -11.21 22.66
CA THR A 110 4.09 -10.10 22.42
C THR A 110 4.34 -9.53 21.04
N VAL A 111 3.30 -9.44 20.22
CA VAL A 111 3.35 -8.86 18.88
C VAL A 111 2.73 -7.46 18.88
N LEU A 112 3.51 -6.45 18.51
CA LEU A 112 3.03 -5.13 18.15
C LEU A 112 2.67 -5.16 16.66
N ALA A 113 1.38 -5.24 16.36
CA ALA A 113 0.87 -5.43 15.01
C ALA A 113 0.52 -4.07 14.38
N LEU A 114 1.46 -3.49 13.63
CA LEU A 114 1.29 -2.19 13.00
C LEU A 114 0.90 -2.32 11.54
N ASP A 115 -0.09 -1.53 11.14
CA ASP A 115 -0.36 -1.26 9.73
C ASP A 115 -0.97 0.13 9.52
N ARG A 116 -0.77 0.70 8.33
CA ARG A 116 -1.43 1.97 7.95
C ARG A 116 -2.87 1.74 7.50
N ASP A 117 -3.16 0.56 6.96
CA ASP A 117 -4.46 0.16 6.41
C ASP A 117 -5.48 -0.17 7.53
N PRO A 118 -6.62 0.55 7.61
CA PRO A 118 -7.67 0.25 8.58
C PRO A 118 -8.22 -1.19 8.53
N THR A 119 -8.20 -1.83 7.36
CA THR A 119 -8.63 -3.23 7.21
C THR A 119 -7.64 -4.15 7.92
N ALA A 120 -6.35 -3.96 7.73
CA ALA A 120 -5.29 -4.71 8.42
C ALA A 120 -5.37 -4.50 9.94
N TYR A 121 -5.55 -3.26 10.38
CA TYR A 121 -5.73 -2.94 11.80
C TYR A 121 -6.96 -3.64 12.41
N SER A 122 -8.06 -3.76 11.65
CA SER A 122 -9.24 -4.49 12.11
C SER A 122 -8.97 -5.98 12.30
N LEU A 123 -8.19 -6.59 11.40
CA LEU A 123 -7.71 -7.97 11.54
C LEU A 123 -6.76 -8.13 12.73
N ALA A 124 -5.86 -7.17 12.97
CA ALA A 124 -4.99 -7.17 14.15
C ALA A 124 -5.81 -7.11 15.45
N ARG A 125 -6.87 -6.30 15.48
CA ARG A 125 -7.81 -6.25 16.62
C ARG A 125 -8.54 -7.56 16.83
N GLN A 126 -8.88 -8.28 15.77
CA GLN A 126 -9.45 -9.62 15.88
C GLN A 126 -8.43 -10.60 16.47
N LEU A 127 -7.20 -10.60 15.93
CA LEU A 127 -6.12 -11.44 16.44
C LEU A 127 -5.80 -11.16 17.91
N ALA A 128 -5.91 -9.90 18.36
CA ALA A 128 -5.74 -9.55 19.77
C ALA A 128 -6.84 -10.08 20.70
N LYS A 129 -8.05 -10.30 20.19
CA LYS A 129 -9.10 -11.01 20.94
C LYS A 129 -8.81 -12.51 21.04
N GLU A 130 -8.24 -13.09 19.98
CA GLU A 130 -7.84 -14.51 19.92
C GLU A 130 -6.64 -14.80 20.82
N HIS A 131 -5.74 -13.82 21.00
CA HIS A 131 -4.55 -13.92 21.85
C HIS A 131 -4.47 -12.77 22.88
N PRO A 132 -5.31 -12.78 23.93
CA PRO A 132 -5.37 -11.72 24.93
C PRO A 132 -3.99 -11.44 25.57
N GLY A 133 -3.61 -10.16 25.64
CA GLY A 133 -2.35 -9.72 26.24
C GLY A 133 -1.10 -9.90 25.37
N ARG A 134 -1.17 -10.73 24.32
CA ARG A 134 -0.03 -11.06 23.45
C ARG A 134 0.00 -10.31 22.12
N VAL A 135 -1.06 -9.56 21.79
CA VAL A 135 -1.09 -8.75 20.56
C VAL A 135 -1.56 -7.35 20.89
N LYS A 136 -0.80 -6.35 20.42
CA LYS A 136 -1.13 -4.93 20.51
C LYS A 136 -1.33 -4.36 19.10
N PRO A 137 -2.58 -4.16 18.65
CA PRO A 137 -2.86 -3.56 17.35
C PRO A 137 -2.46 -2.09 17.32
N LEU A 138 -1.76 -1.66 16.28
CA LEU A 138 -1.31 -0.27 16.08
C LEU A 138 -1.77 0.22 14.70
N LEU A 139 -2.41 1.38 14.65
CA LEU A 139 -2.85 2.01 13.40
C LEU A 139 -1.97 3.20 13.07
N GLY A 140 -1.12 3.09 12.05
CA GLY A 140 -0.14 4.12 11.74
C GLY A 140 0.80 3.74 10.61
N ARG A 141 1.52 4.72 10.09
CA ARG A 141 2.64 4.43 9.18
C ARG A 141 3.85 4.05 10.01
N PHE A 142 4.67 3.12 9.54
CA PHE A 142 5.93 2.79 10.20
C PHE A 142 6.92 3.97 10.25
N SER A 143 6.75 5.00 9.41
CA SER A 143 7.52 6.25 9.50
C SER A 143 7.11 7.15 10.68
N GLU A 144 5.99 6.85 11.33
CA GLU A 144 5.35 7.65 12.39
C GLU A 144 5.22 6.86 13.70
N LEU A 145 6.12 5.90 13.94
CA LEU A 145 6.06 4.89 15.02
C LEU A 145 6.01 5.44 16.44
N GLU A 146 6.61 6.60 16.68
CA GLU A 146 6.75 7.17 18.01
C GLU A 146 5.38 7.36 18.70
N VAL A 147 4.39 7.85 17.96
CA VAL A 147 3.05 8.11 18.52
C VAL A 147 2.28 6.81 18.79
N PRO A 148 2.13 5.85 17.85
CA PRO A 148 1.48 4.58 18.12
C PRO A 148 2.10 3.79 19.27
N LEU A 149 3.43 3.74 19.38
CA LEU A 149 4.12 3.00 20.44
C LEU A 149 3.91 3.65 21.81
N SER A 150 3.96 4.99 21.88
CA SER A 150 3.71 5.74 23.11
C SER A 150 2.28 5.51 23.61
N ASN A 151 1.29 5.47 22.72
CA ASN A 151 -0.12 5.23 23.07
C ASN A 151 -0.37 3.85 23.72
N VAL A 152 0.52 2.88 23.51
CA VAL A 152 0.43 1.55 24.13
C VAL A 152 1.50 1.31 25.21
N ASN A 153 2.12 2.40 25.70
CA ASN A 153 3.13 2.43 26.75
C ASN A 153 4.37 1.55 26.48
N ILE A 154 4.76 1.39 25.22
CA ILE A 154 6.00 0.69 24.85
C ILE A 154 7.18 1.64 25.04
N GLN A 155 8.18 1.19 25.79
CA GLN A 155 9.34 2.01 26.13
C GLN A 155 10.41 1.92 25.03
N PRO A 156 11.20 2.98 24.80
CA PRO A 156 12.40 2.88 23.96
C PRO A 156 13.33 1.77 24.45
N GLY A 157 13.86 0.96 23.52
CA GLY A 157 14.73 -0.16 23.84
C GLY A 157 14.02 -1.44 24.33
N SER A 158 12.69 -1.47 24.39
CA SER A 158 11.91 -2.65 24.82
C SER A 158 11.37 -3.52 23.67
N ILE A 159 11.94 -3.40 22.47
CA ILE A 159 11.55 -4.20 21.29
C ILE A 159 12.73 -5.10 20.94
N ASP A 160 12.51 -6.41 20.98
CA ASP A 160 13.55 -7.43 20.76
C ASP A 160 13.74 -7.74 19.28
N ALA A 161 12.68 -7.65 18.49
CA ALA A 161 12.75 -7.91 17.05
C ALA A 161 11.79 -7.03 16.24
N VAL A 162 12.17 -6.77 14.99
CA VAL A 162 11.38 -5.99 14.03
C VAL A 162 11.23 -6.80 12.75
N LEU A 163 9.99 -6.91 12.26
CA LEU A 163 9.66 -7.50 10.98
C LEU A 163 9.12 -6.41 10.03
N VAL A 164 9.62 -6.42 8.80
CA VAL A 164 9.12 -5.61 7.69
C VAL A 164 8.98 -6.51 6.47
N ASP A 165 7.74 -6.76 6.06
CA ASP A 165 7.38 -7.38 4.79
C ASP A 165 6.91 -6.29 3.82
N ALA A 166 7.85 -5.78 3.02
CA ALA A 166 7.61 -4.67 2.11
C ALA A 166 6.90 -5.15 0.84
N GLY A 167 5.57 -5.00 0.80
CA GLY A 167 4.76 -5.31 -0.36
C GLY A 167 3.28 -4.98 -0.17
N CYS A 168 2.50 -5.18 -1.23
CA CYS A 168 1.04 -5.15 -1.12
C CYS A 168 0.54 -6.50 -0.61
N SER A 169 -0.32 -6.49 0.40
CA SER A 169 -0.95 -7.69 0.93
C SER A 169 -1.97 -8.28 -0.06
N SER A 170 -2.20 -9.59 0.03
CA SER A 170 -3.22 -10.27 -0.79
C SER A 170 -4.60 -9.65 -0.64
N MET A 171 -5.01 -9.24 0.57
CA MET A 171 -6.30 -8.57 0.81
C MET A 171 -6.45 -7.25 0.05
N GLN A 172 -5.36 -6.53 -0.21
CA GLN A 172 -5.38 -5.30 -1.01
C GLN A 172 -5.50 -5.62 -2.50
N MET A 173 -4.79 -6.64 -2.98
CA MET A 173 -4.83 -7.09 -4.39
C MET A 173 -6.15 -7.80 -4.73
N ASP A 174 -6.78 -8.43 -3.73
CA ASP A 174 -7.99 -9.22 -3.87
C ASP A 174 -9.29 -8.39 -3.85
N GLN A 175 -9.22 -7.09 -3.55
CA GLN A 175 -10.35 -6.17 -3.60
C GLN A 175 -10.16 -5.20 -4.76
N ALA A 176 -10.95 -5.35 -5.83
CA ALA A 176 -10.79 -4.56 -7.04
C ALA A 176 -11.01 -3.06 -6.77
N GLU A 177 -11.92 -2.76 -5.84
CA GLU A 177 -12.34 -1.42 -5.42
C GLU A 177 -11.18 -0.60 -4.83
N ARG A 178 -10.14 -1.27 -4.32
CA ARG A 178 -8.93 -0.64 -3.77
C ARG A 178 -7.97 -0.14 -4.87
N GLY A 179 -8.12 -0.62 -6.10
CA GLY A 179 -7.31 -0.19 -7.24
C GLY A 179 -5.94 -0.84 -7.37
N PHE A 180 -5.61 -1.85 -6.55
CA PHE A 180 -4.33 -2.56 -6.60
C PHE A 180 -4.35 -3.80 -7.51
N SER A 181 -5.54 -4.30 -7.84
CA SER A 181 -5.68 -5.55 -8.59
C SER A 181 -5.08 -5.43 -10.00
N LEU A 182 -4.29 -6.43 -10.38
CA LEU A 182 -3.65 -6.51 -11.71
C LEU A 182 -4.58 -7.12 -12.77
N SER A 183 -5.56 -7.91 -12.33
CA SER A 183 -6.46 -8.67 -13.19
C SER A 183 -7.88 -8.12 -13.21
N ARG A 184 -8.35 -7.52 -12.11
CA ARG A 184 -9.71 -6.97 -11.99
C ARG A 184 -9.72 -5.47 -12.15
N ASP A 185 -10.73 -4.95 -12.85
CA ASP A 185 -10.90 -3.50 -13.01
C ASP A 185 -11.44 -2.87 -11.73
N GLY A 186 -10.89 -1.72 -11.38
CA GLY A 186 -11.22 -1.00 -10.16
C GLY A 186 -11.09 0.51 -10.33
N PRO A 187 -11.60 1.31 -9.39
CA PRO A 187 -11.22 2.71 -9.26
C PRO A 187 -9.70 2.84 -9.16
N LEU A 188 -9.12 3.83 -9.82
CA LEU A 188 -7.69 4.12 -9.77
C LEU A 188 -7.33 4.84 -8.46
N ASP A 189 -7.43 4.16 -7.31
CA ASP A 189 -7.14 4.75 -5.99
C ASP A 189 -5.70 4.46 -5.52
N MET A 190 -5.37 3.19 -5.26
CA MET A 190 -4.04 2.69 -4.85
C MET A 190 -3.51 3.21 -3.50
N ARG A 191 -4.34 3.84 -2.66
CA ARG A 191 -3.97 4.20 -1.28
C ARG A 191 -4.25 3.05 -0.31
N MET A 192 -3.29 2.74 0.55
CA MET A 192 -3.48 1.77 1.64
C MET A 192 -4.38 2.31 2.76
N ASP A 193 -4.32 3.62 3.02
CA ASP A 193 -5.01 4.31 4.11
C ASP A 193 -5.99 5.37 3.59
N GLY A 194 -6.57 5.17 2.39
CA GLY A 194 -7.42 6.15 1.71
C GLY A 194 -8.61 6.65 2.56
N ALA A 195 -9.21 5.78 3.38
CA ALA A 195 -10.28 6.14 4.29
C ALA A 195 -9.84 7.07 5.45
N ARG A 196 -8.56 7.06 5.82
CA ARG A 196 -8.00 7.92 6.88
C ARG A 196 -7.61 9.30 6.36
N TYR A 197 -7.31 9.40 5.07
CA TYR A 197 -6.80 10.61 4.45
C TYR A 197 -7.56 10.93 3.16
N LEU A 198 -8.85 11.23 3.28
CA LEU A 198 -9.73 11.54 2.14
C LEU A 198 -9.19 12.69 1.28
N ASP A 199 -8.52 13.65 1.92
CA ASP A 199 -7.96 14.81 1.24
C ASP A 199 -6.68 14.51 0.45
N MET A 200 -6.04 13.36 0.68
CA MET A 200 -4.80 13.00 -0.01
C MET A 200 -5.07 12.58 -1.46
N PRO A 201 -4.20 12.96 -2.41
CA PRO A 201 -4.37 12.57 -3.80
C PRO A 201 -4.37 11.04 -3.92
N CYS A 202 -5.28 10.51 -4.73
CA CYS A 202 -5.26 9.12 -5.17
C CYS A 202 -4.50 8.98 -6.50
N ALA A 203 -4.31 7.75 -6.98
CA ALA A 203 -3.60 7.51 -8.23
C ALA A 203 -4.28 8.20 -9.43
N ALA A 204 -5.61 8.28 -9.45
CA ALA A 204 -6.35 9.01 -10.47
C ALA A 204 -6.01 10.50 -10.46
N ASP A 205 -5.87 11.11 -9.29
CA ASP A 205 -5.47 12.53 -9.17
C ASP A 205 -4.07 12.72 -9.72
N VAL A 206 -3.13 11.83 -9.37
CA VAL A 206 -1.74 11.89 -9.84
C VAL A 206 -1.68 11.84 -11.37
N VAL A 207 -2.33 10.85 -12.00
CA VAL A 207 -2.26 10.69 -13.46
C VAL A 207 -3.02 11.76 -14.22
N ASN A 208 -4.07 12.34 -13.64
CA ASN A 208 -4.88 13.35 -14.32
C ASN A 208 -4.37 14.78 -14.11
N THR A 209 -3.59 15.06 -13.06
CA THR A 209 -3.18 16.43 -12.71
C THR A 209 -1.70 16.75 -12.96
N LEU A 210 -0.78 15.81 -12.68
CA LEU A 210 0.65 16.10 -12.79
C LEU A 210 1.08 16.36 -14.23
N ASP A 211 2.09 17.21 -14.43
CA ASP A 211 2.65 17.40 -15.77
C ASP A 211 3.43 16.16 -16.25
N GLN A 212 3.75 16.15 -17.55
CA GLN A 212 4.45 15.03 -18.18
C GLN A 212 5.82 14.75 -17.55
N GLN A 213 6.56 15.79 -17.16
CA GLN A 213 7.91 15.65 -16.60
C GLN A 213 7.87 15.06 -15.20
N ALA A 214 6.93 15.50 -14.37
CA ALA A 214 6.67 14.96 -13.05
C ALA A 214 6.25 13.48 -13.13
N LEU A 215 5.31 13.14 -14.02
CA LEU A 215 4.90 11.75 -14.25
C LEU A 215 6.07 10.87 -14.69
N ALA A 216 6.88 11.32 -15.65
CA ALA A 216 8.06 10.58 -16.09
C ALA A 216 9.07 10.41 -14.95
N SER A 217 9.23 11.41 -14.09
CA SER A 217 10.13 11.34 -12.93
C SER A 217 9.67 10.29 -11.93
N ILE A 218 8.37 10.23 -11.63
CA ILE A 218 7.77 9.22 -10.74
C ILE A 218 7.97 7.82 -11.31
N LEU A 219 7.61 7.59 -12.58
CA LEU A 219 7.77 6.31 -13.26
C LEU A 219 9.24 5.84 -13.28
N THR A 220 10.19 6.77 -13.46
CA THR A 220 11.62 6.46 -13.43
C THR A 220 12.09 6.10 -12.01
N ALA A 221 11.74 6.93 -11.02
CA ALA A 221 12.28 6.81 -9.68
C ALA A 221 11.72 5.62 -8.88
N TYR A 222 10.43 5.32 -9.04
CA TYR A 222 9.75 4.29 -8.27
C TYR A 222 9.48 3.01 -9.07
N GLY A 223 9.45 3.08 -10.41
CA GLY A 223 9.21 1.93 -11.28
C GLY A 223 10.40 1.41 -12.04
N GLU A 224 11.53 2.11 -11.95
CA GLU A 224 12.73 1.84 -12.76
C GLU A 224 12.38 1.75 -14.27
N GLU A 225 11.41 2.56 -14.69
CA GLU A 225 10.77 2.42 -16.00
C GLU A 225 11.59 3.07 -17.10
N ARG A 226 12.13 2.25 -18.02
CA ARG A 226 12.97 2.71 -19.13
C ARG A 226 12.21 3.60 -20.11
N CYS A 227 10.91 3.35 -20.27
CA CYS A 227 10.02 4.08 -21.16
C CYS A 227 9.22 5.18 -20.46
N ALA A 228 9.65 5.63 -19.28
CA ALA A 228 8.91 6.57 -18.44
C ALA A 228 8.42 7.82 -19.20
N ARG A 229 9.27 8.42 -20.06
CA ARG A 229 8.88 9.61 -20.85
C ARG A 229 7.78 9.32 -21.87
N LYS A 230 7.86 8.17 -22.55
CA LYS A 230 6.86 7.75 -23.55
C LYS A 230 5.54 7.44 -22.87
N ILE A 231 5.57 6.68 -21.78
CA ILE A 231 4.38 6.34 -20.99
C ILE A 231 3.74 7.61 -20.40
N ALA A 232 4.52 8.52 -19.82
CA ALA A 232 4.01 9.79 -19.32
C ALA A 232 3.36 10.63 -20.43
N SER A 233 3.98 10.69 -21.61
CA SER A 233 3.39 11.36 -22.78
C SER A 233 2.06 10.73 -23.19
N ALA A 234 1.97 9.40 -23.18
CA ALA A 234 0.76 8.66 -23.52
C ALA A 234 -0.36 8.92 -22.51
N ILE A 235 -0.05 8.92 -21.20
CA ILE A 235 -0.98 9.27 -20.13
C ILE A 235 -1.54 10.69 -20.33
N VAL A 236 -0.66 11.68 -20.58
CA VAL A 236 -1.06 13.08 -20.81
C VAL A 236 -1.93 13.21 -22.07
N LYS A 237 -1.64 12.46 -23.13
CA LYS A 237 -2.46 12.44 -24.34
C LYS A 237 -3.83 11.80 -24.09
N ALA A 238 -3.86 10.65 -23.41
CA ALA A 238 -5.09 9.92 -23.11
C ALA A 238 -6.05 10.74 -22.25
N ARG A 239 -5.54 11.38 -21.17
CA ARG A 239 -6.37 12.18 -20.26
C ARG A 239 -7.00 13.42 -20.89
N ARG A 240 -6.45 13.93 -22.01
CA ARG A 240 -7.05 15.04 -22.78
C ARG A 240 -8.31 14.62 -23.51
N VAL A 241 -8.45 13.33 -23.82
CA VAL A 241 -9.65 12.78 -24.45
C VAL A 241 -10.69 12.46 -23.38
N ASN A 242 -10.31 11.66 -22.39
CA ASN A 242 -11.15 11.33 -21.24
C ASN A 242 -10.28 11.14 -19.99
N PRO A 243 -10.72 11.63 -18.81
CA PRO A 243 -10.01 11.37 -17.55
C PRO A 243 -9.80 9.87 -17.29
N ILE A 244 -8.62 9.51 -16.79
CA ILE A 244 -8.27 8.12 -16.45
C ILE A 244 -8.72 7.86 -15.00
N THR A 245 -9.81 7.12 -14.81
CA THR A 245 -10.42 6.89 -13.49
C THR A 245 -10.37 5.43 -13.05
N ARG A 246 -10.04 4.51 -13.97
CA ARG A 246 -9.99 3.06 -13.70
C ARG A 246 -8.64 2.42 -13.99
N THR A 247 -8.35 1.33 -13.28
CA THR A 247 -7.07 0.60 -13.40
C THR A 247 -6.87 0.03 -14.80
N GLN A 248 -7.90 -0.53 -15.44
CA GLN A 248 -7.77 -1.06 -16.81
C GLN A 248 -7.54 0.04 -17.86
N GLN A 249 -8.10 1.23 -17.68
CA GLN A 249 -7.85 2.35 -18.59
C GLN A 249 -6.36 2.73 -18.57
N LEU A 250 -5.78 2.87 -17.38
CA LEU A 250 -4.34 3.14 -17.24
C LEU A 250 -3.51 1.99 -17.83
N ALA A 251 -3.87 0.74 -17.52
CA ALA A 251 -3.19 -0.44 -18.03
C ALA A 251 -3.17 -0.50 -19.56
N SER A 252 -4.27 -0.16 -20.23
CA SER A 252 -4.36 -0.13 -21.69
C SER A 252 -3.45 0.94 -22.30
N VAL A 253 -3.50 2.17 -21.75
CA VAL A 253 -2.61 3.28 -22.19
C VAL A 253 -1.15 2.87 -22.07
N VAL A 254 -0.78 2.24 -20.96
CA VAL A 254 0.58 1.76 -20.73
C VAL A 254 0.94 0.66 -21.73
N ALA A 255 0.11 -0.38 -21.87
CA ALA A 255 0.40 -1.55 -22.71
C ALA A 255 0.61 -1.20 -24.19
N GLU A 256 -0.19 -0.28 -24.74
CA GLU A 256 -0.07 0.18 -26.14
C GLU A 256 1.30 0.81 -26.43
N ASN A 257 1.95 1.41 -25.43
CA ASN A 257 3.18 2.18 -25.61
C ASN A 257 4.47 1.39 -25.30
N TYR A 258 4.37 0.13 -24.90
CA TYR A 258 5.54 -0.75 -24.66
C TYR A 258 6.10 -1.38 -25.94
N VAL A 259 5.25 -1.61 -26.95
CA VAL A 259 5.68 -2.19 -28.24
C VAL A 259 6.68 -1.28 -28.94
N ASP A 260 6.47 0.04 -28.83
CA ASP A 260 7.31 1.07 -29.46
C ASP A 260 8.64 1.32 -28.73
N CYS A 261 8.91 0.59 -27.65
CA CYS A 261 10.14 0.66 -26.86
C CYS A 261 11.18 -0.40 -27.23
N GLY A 262 10.89 -1.26 -28.20
CA GLY A 262 11.80 -2.34 -28.61
C GLY A 262 11.89 -3.50 -27.62
N LEU A 263 10.91 -3.61 -26.71
CA LEU A 263 10.76 -4.77 -25.80
C LEU A 263 9.86 -5.82 -26.47
N SER A 264 10.22 -7.09 -26.40
CA SER A 264 9.49 -8.17 -27.09
C SER A 264 8.09 -8.39 -26.50
N ARG A 265 7.14 -8.87 -27.30
CA ARG A 265 5.77 -9.24 -26.83
C ARG A 265 5.78 -10.25 -25.67
N HIS A 266 6.83 -11.05 -25.49
CA HIS A 266 6.96 -11.96 -24.35
C HIS A 266 7.33 -11.25 -23.04
N GLN A 267 7.85 -10.02 -23.10
CA GLN A 267 7.97 -9.13 -21.95
C GLN A 267 6.68 -8.31 -21.69
N CYS A 268 5.64 -8.43 -22.54
CA CYS A 268 4.37 -7.69 -22.41
C CYS A 268 3.40 -8.22 -21.34
N PHE A 269 3.75 -9.22 -20.53
CA PHE A 269 3.02 -9.51 -19.29
C PHE A 269 3.39 -8.50 -18.18
N LEU A 270 4.56 -7.87 -18.28
CA LEU A 270 5.15 -6.91 -17.31
C LEU A 270 4.65 -5.45 -17.33
N PRO A 271 3.99 -4.88 -18.38
CA PRO A 271 3.53 -3.49 -18.39
C PRO A 271 2.46 -3.20 -17.34
N ARG A 272 1.55 -4.16 -17.09
CA ARG A 272 0.56 -4.10 -16.00
C ARG A 272 1.20 -4.19 -14.62
N LEU A 273 2.32 -4.92 -14.53
CA LEU A 273 3.05 -5.21 -13.29
C LEU A 273 3.99 -4.08 -12.85
N ARG A 274 4.35 -3.13 -13.72
CA ARG A 274 5.29 -2.05 -13.36
C ARG A 274 4.59 -0.76 -12.97
N CYS A 275 3.72 -0.21 -13.82
CA CYS A 275 3.12 1.12 -13.59
C CYS A 275 2.15 1.18 -12.39
N VAL A 276 1.40 0.11 -12.13
CA VAL A 276 0.44 0.05 -11.01
C VAL A 276 1.15 0.09 -9.65
N PRO A 277 2.19 -0.74 -9.39
CA PRO A 277 2.99 -0.60 -8.17
C PRO A 277 3.69 0.74 -8.00
N VAL A 278 4.16 1.41 -9.08
CA VAL A 278 4.83 2.73 -8.99
C VAL A 278 3.94 3.76 -8.32
N LEU A 279 2.70 3.90 -8.81
CA LEU A 279 1.78 4.91 -8.31
C LEU A 279 1.41 4.64 -6.86
N HIS A 280 1.27 3.37 -6.49
CA HIS A 280 1.14 2.99 -5.10
C HIS A 280 2.35 3.41 -4.26
N THR A 281 3.58 3.11 -4.67
CA THR A 281 4.80 3.47 -3.91
C THR A 281 4.97 4.98 -3.77
N PHE A 282 4.52 5.76 -4.75
CA PHE A 282 4.54 7.21 -4.68
C PHE A 282 3.55 7.80 -3.65
N LEU A 283 2.47 7.08 -3.32
CA LEU A 283 1.36 7.50 -2.46
C LEU A 283 1.49 7.07 -0.98
#